data_AF-A0A2T2V0C4-F1
#
_entry.id   AF-A0A2T2V0C4-F1
#
_cell.length_a   1.000
_cell.length_b   1.000
_cell.length_c   1.000
_cell.angle_alpha   90.00
_cell.angle_beta   90.00
_cell.angle_gamma   90.00
#
_symmetry.space_group_name_H-M   'P 1'
#
loop_
_entity.id
_entity.type
_entity.pdbx_description
1 polymer ?
#
loop_
_entity_poly.entity_id
_entity_poly.type
_entity_poly.pdbx_seq_one_letter_code
_entity_poly.pdbx_strand_id
1 'polypeptide(L)'
;MGRSWVEACLLSLWGLANRVPSTIGHLPSGSGARSHKCRARSHAAPRTVPAALRGDTGNAPPLFRAPLPASSMPADSAAASTPHASSGRGEASPALLRPAVFEQAEGLVAGFSTRAGGVSEGAYRSLNLGLSTDDAATRVSENRRRLGAATGFAPERWVVPRQVHGDRLLRATEPGVVRGYDGLVTDRTGLLLCISAADCAAVLLADAKAGVVGACHSGWRGTVKQISEKTVAEMDALGARPGQTRAYVSPCISAEHFEVGDEVATQFAERFVRRPADAPGLEKPHVDLKAAIASQLREAGVPEAQIEVSPRCTVGEPEVLFSHRASGGTTGRMMGFIGFEA
;
A
#
# COMPACT_ATOMS: atom_id res chain seq x y z
N MET A 1 -17.23 30.42 19.56
CA MET A 1 -18.68 30.14 19.45
C MET A 1 -19.05 30.32 17.99
N GLY A 2 -19.43 29.33 17.16
CA GLY A 2 -19.82 27.94 17.35
C GLY A 2 -20.95 27.63 16.35
N ARG A 3 -20.89 26.44 15.71
CA ARG A 3 -21.86 25.77 14.80
C ARG A 3 -21.60 26.01 13.31
N SER A 4 -20.85 25.16 12.61
CA SER A 4 -21.10 23.76 12.14
C SER A 4 -21.86 23.71 10.81
N TRP A 5 -21.08 23.54 9.74
CA TRP A 5 -21.52 23.20 8.39
C TRP A 5 -21.34 21.69 8.19
N VAL A 6 -22.38 20.90 8.50
CA VAL A 6 -22.50 19.50 8.07
C VAL A 6 -24.00 19.24 7.84
N GLU A 7 -24.46 19.42 6.60
CA GLU A 7 -25.70 18.82 6.08
C GLU A 7 -25.89 19.22 4.61
N ALA A 8 -25.35 18.42 3.68
CA ALA A 8 -25.83 18.36 2.30
C ALA A 8 -25.32 17.07 1.63
N CYS A 9 -26.26 16.31 1.06
CA CYS A 9 -26.12 15.13 0.20
C CYS A 9 -26.35 13.73 0.83
N LEU A 10 -27.57 13.49 1.34
CA LEU A 10 -28.18 12.14 1.38
C LEU A 10 -29.71 12.23 1.21
N LEU A 11 -30.19 12.31 -0.04
CA LEU A 11 -31.60 12.01 -0.38
C LEU A 11 -31.69 11.54 -1.84
N SER A 12 -31.80 10.22 -2.05
CA SER A 12 -32.76 9.66 -3.02
C SER A 12 -32.71 8.12 -2.98
N LEU A 13 -33.91 7.52 -2.91
CA LEU A 13 -34.26 6.12 -3.17
C LEU A 13 -34.39 5.19 -1.94
N TRP A 14 -35.44 5.44 -1.15
CA TRP A 14 -36.21 4.40 -0.46
C TRP A 14 -37.69 4.51 -0.87
N GLY A 15 -38.30 3.35 -1.17
CA GLY A 15 -39.70 3.15 -1.51
C GLY A 15 -39.79 1.96 -2.47
N LEU A 16 -40.46 0.84 -2.21
CA LEU A 16 -41.51 0.50 -1.25
C LEU A 16 -41.34 -0.95 -0.75
N ALA A 17 -41.85 -1.20 0.45
CA ALA A 17 -42.00 -2.49 1.09
C ALA A 17 -43.32 -3.22 0.71
N ASN A 18 -43.36 -4.49 1.11
CA ASN A 18 -44.50 -5.37 1.42
C ASN A 18 -45.07 -6.29 0.31
N ARG A 19 -44.90 -7.61 0.51
CA ARG A 19 -45.95 -8.52 1.01
C ARG A 19 -45.42 -9.96 1.18
N VAL A 20 -45.72 -10.55 2.35
CA VAL A 20 -45.62 -11.98 2.69
C VAL A 20 -46.99 -12.63 2.42
N PRO A 21 -47.05 -13.94 2.12
CA PRO A 21 -47.84 -14.79 3.01
C PRO A 21 -47.16 -16.14 3.34
N SER A 22 -47.48 -16.58 4.54
CA SER A 22 -47.18 -17.85 5.20
C SER A 22 -48.02 -19.02 4.68
N THR A 23 -47.44 -20.22 4.59
CA THR A 23 -48.17 -21.48 4.83
C THR A 23 -47.29 -22.53 5.50
N ILE A 24 -47.93 -23.24 6.42
CA ILE A 24 -47.46 -24.25 7.37
C ILE A 24 -47.40 -25.63 6.69
N GLY A 25 -46.43 -26.47 7.07
CA GLY A 25 -46.42 -27.90 6.75
C GLY A 25 -45.56 -28.71 7.72
N HIS A 26 -46.20 -29.62 8.46
CA HIS A 26 -45.66 -30.52 9.48
C HIS A 26 -44.66 -31.58 8.96
N LEU A 27 -43.77 -32.01 9.86
CA LEU A 27 -42.88 -33.20 9.81
C LEU A 27 -43.68 -34.53 9.78
N PRO A 28 -43.07 -35.69 9.42
CA PRO A 28 -42.32 -36.48 10.42
C PRO A 28 -41.04 -37.16 9.93
N SER A 29 -40.24 -37.51 10.95
CA SER A 29 -39.05 -38.36 11.00
C SER A 29 -39.25 -39.79 10.46
N GLY A 30 -38.17 -40.38 9.93
CA GLY A 30 -38.12 -41.82 9.63
C GLY A 30 -36.71 -42.33 9.30
N SER A 31 -36.21 -43.20 10.17
CA SER A 31 -34.96 -43.96 10.14
C SER A 31 -34.72 -44.83 8.90
N GLY A 32 -33.46 -45.13 8.58
CA GLY A 32 -33.14 -46.31 7.74
C GLY A 32 -31.71 -46.36 7.22
N ALA A 33 -30.84 -47.09 7.90
CA ALA A 33 -29.57 -47.55 7.37
C ALA A 33 -29.76 -48.59 6.25
N ARG A 34 -28.94 -48.54 5.19
CA ARG A 34 -28.17 -49.69 4.66
C ARG A 34 -27.37 -49.34 3.39
N SER A 35 -26.20 -49.95 3.35
CA SER A 35 -25.23 -50.12 2.27
C SER A 35 -25.82 -50.58 0.93
N HIS A 36 -25.17 -50.20 -0.20
CA HIS A 36 -24.60 -51.14 -1.17
C HIS A 36 -23.71 -50.43 -2.21
N LYS A 37 -22.66 -51.15 -2.62
CA LYS A 37 -21.63 -50.80 -3.62
C LYS A 37 -22.16 -50.84 -5.06
N CYS A 38 -21.35 -50.26 -5.95
CA CYS A 38 -21.14 -50.59 -7.37
C CYS A 38 -22.15 -50.08 -8.41
N ARG A 39 -21.74 -49.14 -9.28
CA ARG A 39 -21.08 -49.43 -10.58
C ARG A 39 -20.78 -48.15 -11.37
N ALA A 40 -19.69 -48.24 -12.13
CA ALA A 40 -19.22 -47.28 -13.11
C ALA A 40 -20.23 -46.96 -14.22
N ARG A 41 -20.18 -45.73 -14.74
CA ARG A 41 -20.48 -45.43 -16.14
C ARG A 41 -19.51 -44.39 -16.70
N SER A 42 -19.21 -44.63 -17.96
CA SER A 42 -18.16 -44.13 -18.81
C SER A 42 -18.60 -42.97 -19.71
N HIS A 43 -17.59 -42.21 -20.16
CA HIS A 43 -17.46 -41.49 -21.44
C HIS A 43 -18.45 -40.36 -21.81
N ALA A 44 -17.88 -39.16 -21.91
CA ALA A 44 -18.09 -38.28 -23.07
C ALA A 44 -16.83 -37.43 -23.32
N ALA A 45 -16.32 -37.51 -24.55
CA ALA A 45 -15.13 -36.82 -25.07
C ALA A 45 -15.51 -35.45 -25.68
N PRO A 46 -14.54 -34.59 -26.04
CA PRO A 46 -14.71 -33.14 -26.14
C PRO A 46 -15.18 -32.66 -27.51
N ARG A 47 -15.90 -31.53 -27.53
CA ARG A 47 -16.26 -30.81 -28.76
C ARG A 47 -15.14 -29.86 -29.17
N THR A 48 -14.66 -30.06 -30.39
CA THR A 48 -13.74 -29.22 -31.15
C THR A 48 -14.45 -27.97 -31.68
N VAL A 49 -13.69 -26.87 -31.79
CA VAL A 49 -14.10 -25.59 -32.40
C VAL A 49 -13.42 -25.48 -33.77
N PRO A 50 -14.12 -25.11 -34.86
CA PRO A 50 -13.49 -24.88 -36.16
C PRO A 50 -13.07 -23.41 -36.36
N ALA A 51 -12.07 -23.23 -37.21
CA ALA A 51 -11.43 -21.96 -37.55
C ALA A 51 -11.97 -21.33 -38.85
N ALA A 52 -11.78 -20.00 -38.91
CA ALA A 52 -11.55 -19.14 -40.08
C ALA A 52 -12.70 -18.77 -41.04
N LEU A 53 -12.98 -17.46 -41.12
CA LEU A 53 -13.39 -16.75 -42.35
C LEU A 53 -12.68 -15.38 -42.44
N ARG A 54 -12.34 -14.99 -43.66
CA ARG A 54 -11.60 -13.78 -44.10
C ARG A 54 -12.55 -12.61 -44.44
N GLY A 55 -11.99 -11.40 -44.51
CA GLY A 55 -12.56 -10.17 -45.11
C GLY A 55 -13.23 -9.30 -44.05
N ASP A 56 -13.06 -7.99 -43.97
CA ASP A 56 -12.93 -7.01 -45.04
C ASP A 56 -12.24 -5.72 -44.55
N THR A 57 -11.70 -5.02 -45.53
CA THR A 57 -11.04 -3.71 -45.53
C THR A 57 -11.96 -2.57 -45.07
N GLY A 58 -11.39 -1.48 -44.52
CA GLY A 58 -12.09 -0.19 -44.50
C GLY A 58 -11.75 0.80 -43.40
N ASN A 59 -10.90 1.77 -43.76
CA ASN A 59 -10.92 3.18 -43.35
C ASN A 59 -10.56 3.60 -41.90
N ALA A 60 -9.33 4.10 -41.77
CA ALA A 60 -8.91 5.07 -40.74
C ALA A 60 -8.80 6.47 -41.38
N PRO A 61 -9.29 7.56 -40.75
CA PRO A 61 -9.01 8.92 -41.20
C PRO A 61 -7.74 9.52 -40.54
N PRO A 62 -7.14 10.55 -41.15
CA PRO A 62 -5.69 10.72 -41.20
C PRO A 62 -5.09 11.61 -40.09
N LEU A 63 -3.80 11.34 -39.86
CA LEU A 63 -2.84 12.17 -39.14
C LEU A 63 -2.60 13.49 -39.90
N PHE A 64 -2.88 14.62 -39.24
CA PHE A 64 -2.43 15.93 -39.70
C PHE A 64 -1.13 16.31 -38.97
N ARG A 65 -0.07 16.52 -39.75
CA ARG A 65 1.21 17.08 -39.32
C ARG A 65 1.43 18.34 -40.15
N ALA A 66 1.63 19.48 -39.50
CA ALA A 66 2.12 20.71 -40.14
C ALA A 66 3.06 21.47 -39.17
N PRO A 67 4.02 22.26 -39.68
CA PRO A 67 5.26 22.60 -38.99
C PRO A 67 5.28 23.98 -38.30
N LEU A 68 6.31 24.16 -37.45
CA LEU A 68 6.67 25.36 -36.68
C LEU A 68 6.87 26.63 -37.53
N PRO A 69 6.89 27.81 -36.88
CA PRO A 69 8.05 28.68 -37.05
C PRO A 69 8.65 29.20 -35.73
N ALA A 70 9.94 29.51 -35.83
CA ALA A 70 10.81 30.08 -34.80
C ALA A 70 10.58 31.59 -34.60
N SER A 71 10.79 32.08 -33.38
CA SER A 71 11.16 33.47 -33.07
C SER A 71 11.90 33.47 -31.71
N SER A 72 13.23 33.58 -31.72
CA SER A 72 14.02 34.80 -31.49
C SER A 72 13.88 35.39 -30.07
N MET A 73 14.87 35.10 -29.23
CA MET A 73 15.17 35.81 -27.98
C MET A 73 15.57 37.27 -28.26
N PRO A 74 15.45 38.15 -27.25
CA PRO A 74 16.49 39.11 -26.93
C PRO A 74 17.24 38.69 -25.66
N ALA A 75 18.56 38.86 -25.74
CA ALA A 75 19.49 38.74 -24.63
C ALA A 75 19.26 39.89 -23.64
N ASP A 76 19.38 39.61 -22.35
CA ASP A 76 19.90 40.60 -21.42
C ASP A 76 20.78 39.93 -20.36
N SER A 77 21.98 40.48 -20.28
CA SER A 77 23.08 40.13 -19.42
C SER A 77 22.88 40.69 -18.01
N ALA A 78 23.08 39.87 -16.97
CA ALA A 78 23.57 40.38 -15.68
C ALA A 78 24.19 39.28 -14.81
N ALA A 79 25.48 39.45 -14.57
CA ALA A 79 26.23 39.07 -13.37
C ALA A 79 26.23 37.60 -12.91
N ALA A 80 27.32 36.93 -13.26
CA ALA A 80 27.85 35.80 -12.51
C ALA A 80 28.13 36.21 -11.05
N SER A 81 27.32 35.70 -10.13
CA SER A 81 27.69 35.61 -8.71
C SER A 81 28.26 34.22 -8.46
N THR A 82 29.57 34.17 -8.22
CA THR A 82 30.32 33.02 -7.72
C THR A 82 29.59 32.28 -6.59
N PRO A 83 29.47 30.95 -6.63
CA PRO A 83 28.97 30.21 -5.48
C PRO A 83 30.00 30.31 -4.35
N HIS A 84 29.58 30.93 -3.25
CA HIS A 84 30.33 30.93 -2.01
C HIS A 84 30.40 29.47 -1.54
N ALA A 85 31.61 28.91 -1.51
CA ALA A 85 31.88 27.60 -0.97
C ALA A 85 31.52 27.60 0.52
N SER A 86 30.33 27.12 0.85
CA SER A 86 29.98 26.81 2.24
C SER A 86 30.69 25.50 2.59
N SER A 87 31.77 25.65 3.37
CA SER A 87 32.47 24.62 4.12
C SER A 87 31.53 23.49 4.58
N GLY A 88 31.92 22.25 4.24
CA GLY A 88 31.16 21.03 4.48
C GLY A 88 30.76 20.85 5.95
N ARG A 89 29.45 20.98 6.20
CA ARG A 89 28.79 20.15 7.20
C ARG A 89 28.51 18.83 6.48
N GLY A 90 29.04 17.71 6.98
CA GLY A 90 28.75 16.40 6.39
C GLY A 90 27.24 16.26 6.19
N GLU A 91 26.80 15.89 4.98
CA GLU A 91 25.37 15.70 4.71
C GLU A 91 24.81 14.69 5.71
N ALA A 92 23.79 15.07 6.47
CA ALA A 92 23.15 14.15 7.40
C ALA A 92 22.48 13.02 6.60
N SER A 93 23.01 11.80 6.73
CA SER A 93 22.45 10.62 6.07
C SER A 93 21.03 10.33 6.58
N PRO A 94 20.11 9.85 5.70
CA PRO A 94 18.82 9.33 6.13
C PRO A 94 18.94 8.32 7.28
N ALA A 95 18.15 8.51 8.33
CA ALA A 95 18.02 7.51 9.39
C ALA A 95 16.93 6.49 8.99
N LEU A 96 17.32 5.22 8.90
CA LEU A 96 16.50 4.11 8.41
C LEU A 96 16.25 3.10 9.53
N LEU A 97 15.01 2.64 9.65
CA LEU A 97 14.64 1.50 10.47
C LEU A 97 14.87 0.23 9.66
N ARG A 98 15.72 -0.66 10.17
CA ARG A 98 16.00 -1.97 9.56
C ARG A 98 15.31 -3.05 10.41
N PRO A 99 14.31 -3.76 9.86
CA PRO A 99 13.59 -4.78 10.60
C PRO A 99 14.45 -6.05 10.74
N ALA A 100 14.46 -6.63 11.93
CA ALA A 100 15.26 -7.80 12.27
C ALA A 100 14.85 -9.04 11.47
N VAL A 101 13.56 -9.13 11.10
CA VAL A 101 13.00 -10.23 10.32
C VAL A 101 13.71 -10.43 8.98
N PHE A 102 14.38 -9.41 8.44
CA PHE A 102 15.09 -9.50 7.15
C PHE A 102 16.62 -9.64 7.29
N GLU A 103 17.19 -9.67 8.50
CA GLU A 103 18.65 -9.66 8.71
C GLU A 103 19.40 -10.83 8.03
N GLN A 104 18.74 -11.97 7.88
CA GLN A 104 19.34 -13.18 7.29
C GLN A 104 19.08 -13.34 5.79
N ALA A 105 18.38 -12.39 5.15
CA ALA A 105 18.09 -12.45 3.72
C ALA A 105 19.23 -11.79 2.93
N GLU A 106 20.18 -12.59 2.46
CA GLU A 106 21.30 -12.10 1.64
C GLU A 106 20.81 -11.37 0.37
N GLY A 107 21.45 -10.25 0.06
CA GLY A 107 21.10 -9.41 -1.09
C GLY A 107 19.76 -8.68 -0.98
N LEU A 108 19.00 -8.83 0.12
CA LEU A 108 17.76 -8.10 0.35
C LEU A 108 18.04 -6.74 0.98
N VAL A 109 17.61 -5.68 0.32
CA VAL A 109 17.54 -4.33 0.90
C VAL A 109 16.10 -4.05 1.29
N ALA A 110 15.85 -3.94 2.59
CA ALA A 110 14.52 -3.67 3.12
C ALA A 110 14.56 -2.74 4.35
N GLY A 111 13.53 -1.91 4.50
CA GLY A 111 13.43 -1.03 5.66
C GLY A 111 12.38 0.05 5.53
N PHE A 112 12.41 0.99 6.48
CA PHE A 112 11.49 2.12 6.53
C PHE A 112 12.23 3.40 6.91
N SER A 113 12.02 4.47 6.16
CA SER A 113 12.66 5.76 6.46
C SER A 113 12.03 6.44 7.67
N THR A 114 12.83 7.18 8.45
CA THR A 114 12.31 8.18 9.41
C THR A 114 12.12 9.54 8.73
N ARG A 115 11.74 10.58 9.48
CA ARG A 115 11.67 11.96 8.98
C ARG A 115 13.03 12.68 8.93
N ALA A 116 14.11 12.05 9.40
CA ALA A 116 15.43 12.66 9.56
C ALA A 116 16.36 12.43 8.34
N GLY A 117 17.30 13.37 8.12
CA GLY A 117 18.34 13.27 7.08
C GLY A 117 17.98 13.89 5.73
N GLY A 118 16.92 14.68 5.66
CA GLY A 118 16.52 15.37 4.43
C GLY A 118 16.82 16.88 4.42
N VAL A 119 16.28 17.55 3.40
CA VAL A 119 16.46 18.99 3.13
C VAL A 119 15.16 19.78 3.14
N SER A 120 14.02 19.12 3.38
CA SER A 120 12.72 19.79 3.45
C SER A 120 12.59 20.61 4.73
N GLU A 121 11.67 21.59 4.69
CA GLU A 121 11.47 22.58 5.75
C GLU A 121 10.00 22.62 6.20
N GLY A 122 9.73 23.38 7.27
CA GLY A 122 8.37 23.57 7.79
C GLY A 122 7.68 22.25 8.13
N ALA A 123 6.44 22.11 7.67
CA ALA A 123 5.62 20.90 7.87
C ALA A 123 6.24 19.62 7.27
N TYR A 124 7.20 19.76 6.35
CA TYR A 124 7.86 18.66 5.66
C TYR A 124 9.26 18.36 6.21
N ARG A 125 9.71 19.08 7.25
CA ARG A 125 11.03 18.89 7.85
C ARG A 125 11.23 17.43 8.28
N SER A 126 12.20 16.65 7.79
CA SER A 126 13.28 16.97 6.84
C SER A 126 13.27 16.06 5.60
N LEU A 127 13.13 14.75 5.76
CA LEU A 127 13.22 13.76 4.68
C LEU A 127 11.82 13.44 4.12
N ASN A 128 11.16 14.43 3.53
CA ASN A 128 9.90 14.19 2.84
C ASN A 128 10.15 13.52 1.48
N LEU A 129 9.57 12.33 1.28
CA LEU A 129 9.74 11.52 0.06
C LEU A 129 8.48 11.50 -0.83
N GLY A 130 7.40 12.18 -0.41
CA GLY A 130 6.10 12.13 -1.06
C GLY A 130 6.03 12.95 -2.35
N LEU A 131 5.60 12.31 -3.45
CA LEU A 131 5.38 12.98 -4.75
C LEU A 131 4.05 13.73 -4.88
N SER A 132 3.22 13.68 -3.82
CA SER A 132 1.87 14.23 -3.80
C SER A 132 1.66 15.19 -2.63
N THR A 133 2.75 15.75 -2.09
CA THR A 133 2.74 16.79 -1.05
C THR A 133 2.99 18.15 -1.66
N ASP A 134 2.57 19.24 -1.00
CA ASP A 134 2.82 20.62 -1.44
C ASP A 134 4.24 21.14 -1.15
N ASP A 135 5.17 20.23 -0.85
CA ASP A 135 6.59 20.55 -0.68
C ASP A 135 7.26 20.89 -2.01
N ALA A 136 8.40 21.57 -1.96
CA ALA A 136 9.14 21.91 -3.18
C ALA A 136 9.68 20.64 -3.85
N ALA A 137 9.37 20.47 -5.15
CA ALA A 137 9.78 19.30 -5.92
C ALA A 137 11.30 19.07 -5.90
N THR A 138 12.11 20.13 -5.88
CA THR A 138 13.57 20.05 -5.77
C THR A 138 14.04 19.44 -4.46
N ARG A 139 13.37 19.75 -3.33
CA ARG A 139 13.66 19.18 -2.01
C ARG A 139 13.26 17.72 -1.94
N VAL A 140 12.09 17.38 -2.48
CA VAL A 140 11.64 15.97 -2.56
C VAL A 140 12.58 15.13 -3.42
N SER A 141 13.01 15.64 -4.59
CA SER A 141 13.99 14.95 -5.42
C SER A 141 15.33 14.74 -4.71
N GLU A 142 15.83 15.76 -4.00
CA GLU A 142 17.06 15.63 -3.21
C GLU A 142 16.91 14.61 -2.07
N ASN A 143 15.79 14.62 -1.33
CA ASN A 143 15.52 13.62 -0.30
C ASN A 143 15.50 12.19 -0.86
N ARG A 144 14.95 12.01 -2.07
CA ARG A 144 14.93 10.71 -2.75
C ARG A 144 16.31 10.29 -3.21
N ARG A 145 17.13 11.21 -3.73
CA ARG A 145 18.55 10.95 -4.05
C ARG A 145 19.30 10.48 -2.80
N ARG A 146 19.10 11.15 -1.66
CA ARG A 146 19.72 10.78 -0.37
C ARG A 146 19.29 9.40 0.10
N LEU A 147 17.99 9.10 0.05
CA LEU A 147 17.50 7.76 0.38
C LEU A 147 18.12 6.72 -0.56
N GLY A 148 18.21 7.00 -1.86
CA GLY A 148 18.80 6.08 -2.82
C GLY A 148 20.29 5.81 -2.57
N ALA A 149 21.05 6.83 -2.16
CA ALA A 149 22.43 6.64 -1.71
C ALA A 149 22.52 5.79 -0.44
N ALA A 150 21.60 5.96 0.52
CA ALA A 150 21.58 5.20 1.77
C ALA A 150 21.13 3.74 1.62
N THR A 151 20.36 3.43 0.58
CA THR A 151 19.88 2.06 0.29
C THR A 151 20.70 1.34 -0.78
N GLY A 152 21.58 2.04 -1.51
CA GLY A 152 22.28 1.49 -2.68
C GLY A 152 21.42 1.41 -3.95
N PHE A 153 20.16 1.85 -3.88
CA PHE A 153 19.23 1.88 -5.01
C PHE A 153 18.98 3.30 -5.48
N ALA A 154 19.57 3.66 -6.62
CA ALA A 154 19.29 4.95 -7.26
C ALA A 154 17.78 5.10 -7.53
N PRO A 155 17.18 6.31 -7.40
CA PRO A 155 15.75 6.54 -7.61
C PRO A 155 15.19 6.02 -8.95
N GLU A 156 16.03 5.91 -9.96
CA GLU A 156 15.74 5.39 -11.30
C GLU A 156 15.44 3.87 -11.29
N ARG A 157 15.73 3.18 -10.19
CA ARG A 157 15.44 1.75 -9.98
C ARG A 157 14.19 1.52 -9.13
N TRP A 158 13.51 2.58 -8.71
CA TRP A 158 12.36 2.46 -7.81
C TRP A 158 11.06 2.24 -8.58
N VAL A 159 10.18 1.44 -7.99
CA VAL A 159 8.77 1.33 -8.39
C VAL A 159 7.96 2.03 -7.32
N VAL A 160 7.28 3.11 -7.67
CA VAL A 160 6.54 3.95 -6.71
C VAL A 160 5.09 4.10 -7.15
N PRO A 161 4.11 3.66 -6.35
CA PRO A 161 2.71 3.85 -6.68
C PRO A 161 2.22 5.23 -6.24
N ARG A 162 1.38 5.87 -7.08
CA ARG A 162 0.42 6.89 -6.64
C ARG A 162 -0.77 6.16 -6.01
N GLN A 163 -0.61 5.90 -4.72
CA GLN A 163 -1.55 5.20 -3.84
C GLN A 163 -2.93 5.86 -3.83
N VAL A 164 -3.99 5.06 -3.84
CA VAL A 164 -5.39 5.51 -3.86
C VAL A 164 -6.20 4.95 -2.68
N HIS A 165 -5.54 4.32 -1.71
CA HIS A 165 -6.17 3.60 -0.59
C HIS A 165 -7.11 2.47 -1.08
N GLY A 166 -6.75 1.87 -2.21
CA GLY A 166 -7.40 0.70 -2.77
C GLY A 166 -6.69 -0.59 -2.36
N ASP A 167 -6.87 -1.61 -3.18
CA ASP A 167 -6.40 -2.99 -3.00
C ASP A 167 -5.85 -3.58 -4.29
N ARG A 168 -5.64 -2.75 -5.32
CA ARG A 168 -5.06 -3.17 -6.59
C ARG A 168 -3.56 -3.33 -6.46
N LEU A 169 -3.04 -4.43 -7.01
CA LEU A 169 -1.62 -4.75 -7.05
C LEU A 169 -1.06 -4.67 -8.46
N LEU A 170 0.21 -4.30 -8.56
CA LEU A 170 0.98 -4.36 -9.79
C LEU A 170 2.11 -5.37 -9.63
N ARG A 171 2.22 -6.29 -10.59
CA ARG A 171 3.44 -7.08 -10.80
C ARG A 171 4.45 -6.20 -11.53
N ALA A 172 5.41 -5.66 -10.80
CA ALA A 172 6.38 -4.72 -11.34
C ALA A 172 7.50 -5.44 -12.07
N THR A 173 7.73 -5.07 -13.32
CA THR A 173 8.82 -5.62 -14.16
C THR A 173 9.85 -4.57 -14.57
N GLU A 174 9.57 -3.30 -14.30
CA GLU A 174 10.40 -2.15 -14.66
C GLU A 174 10.23 -1.03 -13.60
N PRO A 175 11.23 -0.15 -13.42
CA PRO A 175 11.11 0.98 -12.49
C PRO A 175 10.16 2.05 -13.04
N GLY A 176 9.61 2.87 -12.17
CA GLY A 176 8.77 3.99 -12.57
C GLY A 176 7.73 4.39 -11.52
N VAL A 177 6.98 5.45 -11.85
CA VAL A 177 5.83 5.90 -11.07
C VAL A 177 4.55 5.37 -11.70
N VAL A 178 3.82 4.54 -10.96
CA VAL A 178 2.59 3.88 -11.43
C VAL A 178 1.37 4.46 -10.72
N ARG A 179 0.16 4.34 -11.27
CA ARG A 179 -1.06 4.98 -10.72
C ARG A 179 -2.16 3.98 -10.42
N GLY A 180 -2.92 4.20 -9.35
CA GLY A 180 -4.11 3.41 -9.03
C GLY A 180 -3.81 2.04 -8.43
N TYR A 181 -2.62 1.89 -7.86
CA TYR A 181 -2.16 0.69 -7.16
C TYR A 181 -1.78 1.07 -5.73
N ASP A 182 -2.02 0.15 -4.80
CA ASP A 182 -1.60 0.27 -3.41
C ASP A 182 -0.71 -0.92 -3.00
N GLY A 183 -0.58 -1.94 -3.85
CA GLY A 183 0.38 -3.03 -3.68
C GLY A 183 1.29 -3.20 -4.89
N LEU A 184 2.51 -3.64 -4.64
CA LEU A 184 3.53 -3.97 -5.63
C LEU A 184 4.10 -5.35 -5.29
N VAL A 185 4.36 -6.15 -6.31
CA VAL A 185 5.11 -7.42 -6.17
C VAL A 185 6.10 -7.56 -7.32
N THR A 186 7.23 -8.22 -7.10
CA THR A 186 8.19 -8.51 -8.17
C THR A 186 9.04 -9.74 -7.86
N ASP A 187 9.45 -10.43 -8.90
CA ASP A 187 10.46 -11.49 -8.96
C ASP A 187 11.74 -11.01 -9.68
N ARG A 188 11.90 -9.70 -9.86
CA ARG A 188 13.05 -9.08 -10.54
C ARG A 188 14.01 -8.47 -9.52
N THR A 189 15.27 -8.86 -9.62
CA THR A 189 16.38 -8.21 -8.92
C THR A 189 16.64 -6.82 -9.48
N GLY A 190 17.26 -5.96 -8.67
CA GLY A 190 17.58 -4.58 -9.01
C GLY A 190 16.37 -3.65 -9.12
N LEU A 191 15.18 -4.03 -8.62
CA LEU A 191 14.03 -3.13 -8.45
C LEU A 191 13.77 -2.90 -6.96
N LEU A 192 13.53 -1.64 -6.58
CA LEU A 192 13.13 -1.29 -5.21
C LEU A 192 11.65 -0.91 -5.18
N LEU A 193 10.82 -1.73 -4.53
CA LEU A 193 9.41 -1.42 -4.31
C LEU A 193 9.28 -0.40 -3.19
N CYS A 194 8.62 0.72 -3.43
CA CYS A 194 8.57 1.85 -2.50
C CYS A 194 7.13 2.26 -2.17
N ILE A 195 6.74 2.16 -0.90
CA ILE A 195 5.41 2.54 -0.39
C ILE A 195 5.50 3.77 0.49
N SER A 196 4.77 4.84 0.14
CA SER A 196 4.74 6.06 0.93
C SER A 196 3.76 5.95 2.10
N ALA A 197 4.12 6.47 3.27
CA ALA A 197 3.29 6.38 4.46
C ALA A 197 3.44 7.60 5.39
N ALA A 198 2.32 7.99 5.99
CA ALA A 198 2.22 8.79 7.20
C ALA A 198 0.92 8.36 7.89
N ASP A 199 1.04 7.66 9.03
CA ASP A 199 -0.02 6.93 9.77
C ASP A 199 -0.51 5.60 9.18
N CYS A 200 -0.65 5.45 7.87
CA CYS A 200 -0.94 4.13 7.29
C CYS A 200 0.29 3.22 7.33
N ALA A 201 0.12 1.91 7.38
CA ALA A 201 1.25 0.98 7.36
C ALA A 201 1.75 0.75 5.94
N ALA A 202 3.08 0.77 5.75
CA ALA A 202 3.72 -0.01 4.71
C ALA A 202 3.94 -1.44 5.24
N VAL A 203 3.48 -2.45 4.49
CA VAL A 203 3.73 -3.86 4.77
C VAL A 203 4.74 -4.36 3.74
N LEU A 204 5.88 -4.86 4.20
CA LEU A 204 6.97 -5.36 3.36
C LEU A 204 7.03 -6.87 3.51
N LEU A 205 7.20 -7.60 2.41
CA LEU A 205 7.20 -9.05 2.39
C LEU A 205 8.33 -9.57 1.49
N ALA A 206 8.99 -10.65 1.91
CA ALA A 206 10.01 -11.32 1.10
C ALA A 206 9.99 -12.83 1.31
N ASP A 207 10.08 -13.56 0.20
CA ASP A 207 10.56 -14.94 0.18
C ASP A 207 11.94 -14.94 -0.49
N ALA A 208 12.99 -14.96 0.33
CA ALA A 208 14.37 -14.90 -0.14
C ALA A 208 14.81 -16.16 -0.90
N LYS A 209 14.16 -17.31 -0.66
CA LYS A 209 14.46 -18.54 -1.39
C LYS A 209 13.88 -18.48 -2.81
N ALA A 210 12.69 -17.90 -2.95
CA ALA A 210 12.05 -17.71 -4.26
C ALA A 210 12.57 -16.48 -5.01
N GLY A 211 13.24 -15.54 -4.34
CA GLY A 211 13.66 -14.27 -4.94
C GLY A 211 12.49 -13.34 -5.22
N VAL A 212 11.40 -13.44 -4.45
CA VAL A 212 10.16 -12.67 -4.64
C VAL A 212 9.96 -11.71 -3.48
N VAL A 213 9.63 -10.46 -3.79
CA VAL A 213 9.29 -9.44 -2.80
C VAL A 213 7.94 -8.81 -3.09
N GLY A 214 7.28 -8.34 -2.04
CA GLY A 214 6.04 -7.59 -2.09
C GLY A 214 6.07 -6.40 -1.14
N ALA A 215 5.37 -5.33 -1.51
CA ALA A 215 5.17 -4.18 -0.66
C ALA A 215 3.77 -3.61 -0.87
N CYS A 216 3.03 -3.33 0.20
CA CYS A 216 1.72 -2.70 0.07
C CYS A 216 1.44 -1.63 1.12
N HIS A 217 0.58 -0.71 0.74
CA HIS A 217 0.03 0.34 1.57
C HIS A 217 -1.27 -0.13 2.22
N SER A 218 -1.19 -0.44 3.51
CA SER A 218 -2.31 -0.90 4.31
C SER A 218 -2.74 0.20 5.27
N GLY A 219 -3.46 1.19 4.73
CA GLY A 219 -4.35 2.05 5.52
C GLY A 219 -5.68 1.34 5.80
N TRP A 220 -6.56 1.94 6.60
CA TRP A 220 -7.79 1.26 7.04
C TRP A 220 -8.64 0.70 5.88
N ARG A 221 -8.78 1.43 4.77
CA ARG A 221 -9.50 0.96 3.57
C ARG A 221 -8.82 -0.22 2.89
N GLY A 222 -7.48 -0.20 2.81
CA GLY A 222 -6.69 -1.29 2.24
C GLY A 222 -6.75 -2.53 3.13
N THR A 223 -6.70 -2.35 4.44
CA THR A 223 -6.85 -3.43 5.42
C THR A 223 -8.24 -4.06 5.34
N VAL A 224 -9.33 -3.28 5.32
CA VAL A 224 -10.69 -3.82 5.11
C VAL A 224 -10.80 -4.62 3.81
N LYS A 225 -10.09 -4.20 2.77
CA LYS A 225 -10.03 -4.90 1.47
C LYS A 225 -8.97 -6.02 1.42
N GLN A 226 -8.37 -6.39 2.55
CA GLN A 226 -7.39 -7.48 2.67
C GLN A 226 -6.17 -7.33 1.74
N ILE A 227 -5.65 -6.11 1.58
CA ILE A 227 -4.51 -5.88 0.67
C ILE A 227 -3.26 -6.69 1.06
N SER A 228 -3.03 -6.93 2.35
CA SER A 228 -1.89 -7.72 2.83
C SER A 228 -1.98 -9.18 2.37
N GLU A 229 -3.15 -9.80 2.53
CA GLU A 229 -3.43 -11.16 2.06
C GLU A 229 -3.32 -11.27 0.53
N LYS A 230 -3.89 -10.30 -0.20
CA LYS A 230 -3.76 -10.21 -1.67
C LYS A 230 -2.30 -10.09 -2.12
N THR A 231 -1.46 -9.39 -1.35
CA THR A 231 -0.03 -9.27 -1.64
C THR A 231 0.68 -10.62 -1.48
N VAL A 232 0.38 -11.36 -0.41
CA VAL A 232 0.91 -12.72 -0.21
C VAL A 232 0.47 -13.65 -1.34
N ALA A 233 -0.80 -13.61 -1.74
CA ALA A 233 -1.32 -14.43 -2.84
C ALA A 233 -0.65 -14.11 -4.19
N GLU A 234 -0.43 -12.83 -4.49
CA GLU A 234 0.29 -12.43 -5.71
C GLU A 234 1.77 -12.82 -5.69
N MET A 235 2.42 -12.83 -4.52
CA MET A 235 3.77 -13.35 -4.37
C MET A 235 3.82 -14.87 -4.58
N ASP A 236 2.87 -15.63 -4.03
CA ASP A 236 2.78 -17.09 -4.24
C ASP A 236 2.56 -17.42 -5.73
N ALA A 237 1.75 -16.61 -6.43
CA ALA A 237 1.58 -16.71 -7.87
C ALA A 237 2.86 -16.39 -8.69
N LEU A 238 3.85 -15.74 -8.09
CA LEU A 238 5.20 -15.52 -8.65
C LEU A 238 6.21 -16.58 -8.18
N GLY A 239 5.79 -17.56 -7.38
CA GLY A 239 6.64 -18.68 -6.94
C GLY A 239 7.12 -18.58 -5.49
N ALA A 240 6.75 -17.54 -4.74
CA ALA A 240 6.96 -17.50 -3.30
C ALA A 240 6.17 -18.61 -2.61
N ARG A 241 6.44 -18.83 -1.32
CA ARG A 241 5.62 -19.68 -0.45
C ARG A 241 5.22 -18.89 0.79
N PRO A 242 3.93 -18.80 1.15
CA PRO A 242 3.51 -18.11 2.38
C PRO A 242 4.25 -18.60 3.63
N GLY A 243 4.44 -19.92 3.75
CA GLY A 243 5.18 -20.54 4.86
C GLY A 243 6.69 -20.20 4.91
N GLN A 244 7.26 -19.61 3.85
CA GLN A 244 8.66 -19.15 3.78
C GLN A 244 8.76 -17.61 3.74
N THR A 245 7.62 -16.93 3.59
CA THR A 245 7.55 -15.48 3.47
C THR A 245 7.79 -14.85 4.83
N ARG A 246 8.66 -13.85 4.87
CA ARG A 246 8.88 -12.99 6.02
C ARG A 246 8.18 -11.66 5.79
N ALA A 247 7.58 -11.10 6.83
CA ALA A 247 6.79 -9.89 6.74
C ALA A 247 7.18 -8.88 7.82
N TYR A 248 7.19 -7.61 7.43
CA TYR A 248 7.37 -6.49 8.32
C TYR A 248 6.20 -5.51 8.18
N VAL A 249 5.56 -5.19 9.31
CA VAL A 249 4.59 -4.10 9.42
C VAL A 249 5.31 -2.87 9.98
N SER A 250 5.50 -1.87 9.14
CA SER A 250 6.21 -0.63 9.48
C SER A 250 5.53 0.21 10.57
N PRO A 251 6.22 1.25 11.12
CA PRO A 251 5.57 2.21 12.00
C PRO A 251 4.34 2.82 11.36
N CYS A 252 3.24 2.81 12.09
CA CYS A 252 1.97 3.37 11.69
C CYS A 252 1.24 3.89 12.94
N ILE A 253 0.06 4.48 12.77
CA ILE A 253 -0.71 4.98 13.91
C ILE A 253 -1.09 3.82 14.85
N SER A 254 -0.86 3.98 16.15
CA SER A 254 -1.19 2.94 17.13
C SER A 254 -2.69 2.91 17.45
N ALA A 255 -3.18 1.80 17.99
CA ALA A 255 -4.55 1.68 18.48
C ALA A 255 -4.91 2.79 19.48
N GLU A 256 -3.97 3.21 20.32
CA GLU A 256 -4.17 4.32 21.26
C GLU A 256 -4.51 5.65 20.56
N HIS A 257 -3.96 5.91 19.38
CA HIS A 257 -4.15 7.19 18.68
C HIS A 257 -5.13 7.11 17.50
N PHE A 258 -5.49 5.90 17.05
CA PHE A 258 -6.36 5.71 15.90
C PHE A 258 -7.84 5.73 16.26
N GLU A 259 -8.27 6.86 16.79
CA GLU A 259 -9.69 7.19 16.95
C GLU A 259 -10.38 7.27 15.58
N VAL A 260 -11.54 6.63 15.46
CA VAL A 260 -12.39 6.61 14.27
C VAL A 260 -13.87 6.76 14.63
N GLY A 261 -14.73 7.05 13.65
CA GLY A 261 -16.17 6.95 13.83
C GLY A 261 -16.68 5.51 13.72
N ASP A 262 -17.92 5.28 14.16
CA ASP A 262 -18.55 3.96 14.11
C ASP A 262 -18.63 3.38 12.68
N GLU A 263 -18.71 4.24 11.66
CA GLU A 263 -18.74 3.86 10.25
C GLU A 263 -17.46 3.15 9.80
N VAL A 264 -16.32 3.48 10.42
CA VAL A 264 -15.05 2.79 10.17
C VAL A 264 -14.92 1.61 11.11
N ALA A 265 -15.27 1.76 12.39
CA ALA A 265 -15.14 0.70 13.39
C ALA A 265 -15.90 -0.57 12.98
N THR A 266 -17.12 -0.41 12.47
CA THR A 266 -17.98 -1.53 12.00
C THR A 266 -17.43 -2.29 10.79
N GLN A 267 -16.40 -1.78 10.10
CA GLN A 267 -15.73 -2.48 9.01
C GLN A 267 -14.66 -3.48 9.51
N PHE A 268 -14.31 -3.44 10.79
CA PHE A 268 -13.32 -4.31 11.41
C PHE A 268 -13.99 -5.35 12.31
N ALA A 269 -13.35 -6.52 12.45
CA ALA A 269 -13.78 -7.49 13.45
C ALA A 269 -13.64 -6.91 14.87
N GLU A 270 -14.62 -7.17 15.75
CA GLU A 270 -14.68 -6.58 17.10
C GLU A 270 -13.40 -6.80 17.93
N ARG A 271 -12.67 -7.91 17.70
CA ARG A 271 -11.38 -8.18 18.36
C ARG A 271 -10.29 -7.12 18.08
N PHE A 272 -10.46 -6.28 17.07
CA PHE A 272 -9.54 -5.20 16.71
C PHE A 272 -10.09 -3.80 17.04
N VAL A 273 -11.28 -3.72 17.65
CA VAL A 273 -11.95 -2.46 17.96
C VAL A 273 -12.05 -2.32 19.47
N ARG A 274 -11.52 -1.22 20.00
CA ARG A 274 -11.73 -0.81 21.37
C ARG A 274 -12.87 0.21 21.41
N ARG A 275 -13.91 -0.06 22.18
CA ARG A 275 -15.10 0.81 22.28
C ARG A 275 -15.20 1.45 23.65
N PRO A 276 -15.81 2.65 23.77
CA PRO A 276 -16.08 3.29 25.06
C PRO A 276 -16.81 2.39 26.07
N ALA A 277 -17.70 1.51 25.59
CA ALA A 277 -18.45 0.58 26.44
C ALA A 277 -17.55 -0.40 27.21
N ASP A 278 -16.44 -0.83 26.58
CA ASP A 278 -15.57 -1.89 27.09
C ASP A 278 -14.17 -1.37 27.50
N ALA A 279 -13.88 -0.10 27.18
CA ALA A 279 -12.63 0.57 27.49
C ALA A 279 -12.90 1.99 28.04
N PRO A 280 -13.10 2.10 29.37
CA PRO A 280 -13.33 3.38 30.05
C PRO A 280 -12.25 4.41 29.68
N GLY A 281 -12.68 5.65 29.39
CA GLY A 281 -11.80 6.75 29.01
C GLY A 281 -11.66 6.98 27.51
N LEU A 282 -12.24 6.12 26.66
CA LEU A 282 -12.40 6.42 25.23
C LEU A 282 -13.68 7.20 24.98
N GLU A 283 -13.61 8.25 24.15
CA GLU A 283 -14.80 8.99 23.70
C GLU A 283 -15.43 8.36 22.45
N LYS A 284 -14.60 7.75 21.59
CA LYS A 284 -15.02 7.08 20.34
C LYS A 284 -14.33 5.72 20.19
N PRO A 285 -14.73 4.90 19.21
CA PRO A 285 -14.00 3.68 18.89
C PRO A 285 -12.56 3.94 18.44
N HIS A 286 -11.66 3.03 18.81
CA HIS A 286 -10.29 2.98 18.34
C HIS A 286 -10.02 1.67 17.63
N VAL A 287 -9.31 1.71 16.50
CA VAL A 287 -8.99 0.52 15.70
C VAL A 287 -7.52 0.16 15.86
N ASP A 288 -7.24 -1.11 16.18
CA ASP A 288 -5.89 -1.66 16.11
C ASP A 288 -5.57 -2.14 14.69
N LEU A 289 -5.08 -1.19 13.88
CA LEU A 289 -4.70 -1.44 12.49
C LEU A 289 -3.56 -2.46 12.39
N LYS A 290 -2.61 -2.44 13.32
CA LYS A 290 -1.45 -3.34 13.32
C LYS A 290 -1.87 -4.77 13.58
N ALA A 291 -2.71 -4.99 14.59
CA ALA A 291 -3.24 -6.31 14.92
C ALA A 291 -4.10 -6.89 13.77
N ALA A 292 -4.91 -6.04 13.11
CA ALA A 292 -5.70 -6.45 11.95
C ALA A 292 -4.79 -6.90 10.78
N ILE A 293 -3.74 -6.13 10.47
CA ILE A 293 -2.77 -6.47 9.42
C ILE A 293 -2.02 -7.77 9.76
N ALA A 294 -1.54 -7.92 10.99
CA ALA A 294 -0.84 -9.13 11.43
C ALA A 294 -1.74 -10.38 11.36
N SER A 295 -3.04 -10.24 11.69
CA SER A 295 -4.02 -11.32 11.52
C SER A 295 -4.15 -11.74 10.07
N GLN A 296 -4.25 -10.78 9.14
CA GLN A 296 -4.35 -11.08 7.71
C GLN A 296 -3.11 -11.81 7.17
N LEU A 297 -1.92 -11.43 7.63
CA LEU A 297 -0.69 -12.11 7.25
C LEU A 297 -0.68 -13.58 7.74
N ARG A 298 -1.09 -13.82 8.98
CA ARG A 298 -1.24 -15.18 9.52
C ARG A 298 -2.28 -15.99 8.77
N GLU A 299 -3.44 -15.40 8.51
CA GLU A 299 -4.54 -16.03 7.76
C GLU A 299 -4.12 -16.37 6.32
N ALA A 300 -3.23 -15.56 5.72
CA ALA A 300 -2.61 -15.82 4.42
C ALA A 300 -1.52 -16.91 4.45
N GLY A 301 -1.21 -17.48 5.63
CA GLY A 301 -0.23 -18.56 5.78
C GLY A 301 1.20 -18.13 6.12
N VAL A 302 1.42 -16.85 6.44
CA VAL A 302 2.71 -16.37 6.96
C VAL A 302 2.87 -16.83 8.42
N PRO A 303 3.95 -17.56 8.79
CA PRO A 303 4.16 -18.00 10.16
C PRO A 303 4.31 -16.82 11.13
N GLU A 304 3.72 -16.90 12.32
CA GLU A 304 3.82 -15.82 13.34
C GLU A 304 5.28 -15.44 13.65
N ALA A 305 6.18 -16.42 13.75
CA ALA A 305 7.60 -16.19 13.98
C ALA A 305 8.32 -15.45 12.83
N GLN A 306 7.67 -15.29 11.68
CA GLN A 306 8.17 -14.58 10.50
C GLN A 306 7.46 -13.24 10.28
N ILE A 307 6.62 -12.79 11.23
CA ILE A 307 5.94 -11.49 11.18
C ILE A 307 6.55 -10.60 12.25
N GLU A 308 7.23 -9.54 11.83
CA GLU A 308 7.65 -8.48 12.72
C GLU A 308 6.71 -7.28 12.60
N VAL A 309 6.14 -6.86 13.73
CA VAL A 309 5.30 -5.67 13.81
C VAL A 309 6.04 -4.60 14.57
N SER A 310 6.31 -3.46 13.93
CA SER A 310 6.96 -2.34 14.61
C SER A 310 6.08 -1.83 15.76
N PRO A 311 6.60 -1.67 16.99
CA PRO A 311 5.81 -1.13 18.10
C PRO A 311 5.57 0.39 17.96
N ARG A 312 6.39 1.08 17.15
CA ARG A 312 6.44 2.54 17.05
C ARG A 312 5.14 3.19 16.58
N CYS A 313 4.79 4.35 17.14
CA CYS A 313 3.59 5.10 16.77
C CYS A 313 3.95 6.37 16.02
N THR A 314 3.38 6.59 14.84
CA THR A 314 3.61 7.83 14.07
C THR A 314 3.12 9.08 14.79
N VAL A 315 1.99 9.00 15.51
CA VAL A 315 1.47 10.11 16.33
C VAL A 315 2.27 10.30 17.62
N GLY A 316 2.68 9.20 18.25
CA GLY A 316 3.39 9.21 19.54
C GLY A 316 4.87 9.57 19.44
N GLU A 317 5.46 9.53 18.24
CA GLU A 317 6.88 9.83 18.01
C GLU A 317 7.08 10.93 16.94
N PRO A 318 6.53 12.14 17.13
CA PRO A 318 6.55 13.19 16.12
C PRO A 318 7.97 13.66 15.78
N GLU A 319 8.92 13.56 16.69
CA GLU A 319 10.33 13.91 16.42
C GLU A 319 11.01 12.94 15.43
N VAL A 320 10.49 11.72 15.29
CA VAL A 320 11.08 10.65 14.48
C VAL A 320 10.26 10.36 13.22
N LEU A 321 8.94 10.53 13.27
CA LEU A 321 8.02 10.10 12.22
C LEU A 321 7.08 11.25 11.81
N PHE A 322 6.72 11.30 10.53
CA PHE A 322 5.60 12.13 10.08
C PHE A 322 4.27 11.46 10.45
N SER A 323 3.28 12.29 10.80
CA SER A 323 1.92 11.84 11.05
C SER A 323 0.93 12.82 10.43
N HIS A 324 0.05 12.30 9.58
CA HIS A 324 -1.01 13.06 8.95
C HIS A 324 -2.06 13.51 9.98
N ARG A 325 -2.43 12.61 10.91
CA ARG A 325 -3.32 12.84 12.04
C ARG A 325 -2.79 13.93 12.96
N ALA A 326 -1.54 13.80 13.43
CA ALA A 326 -0.96 14.77 14.36
C ALA A 326 -0.78 16.16 13.72
N SER A 327 -0.52 16.21 12.42
CA SER A 327 -0.26 17.48 11.71
C SER A 327 -1.52 18.14 11.14
N GLY A 328 -2.72 17.59 11.37
CA GLY A 328 -3.96 18.11 10.79
C GLY A 328 -4.00 18.06 9.26
N GLY A 329 -3.23 17.15 8.65
CA GLY A 329 -3.26 16.88 7.22
C GLY A 329 -1.97 17.21 6.46
N THR A 330 -1.31 18.32 6.83
CA THR A 330 -0.15 18.86 6.09
C THR A 330 1.16 18.37 6.70
N THR A 331 1.80 17.40 6.06
CA THR A 331 3.07 16.82 6.53
C THR A 331 3.77 16.04 5.42
N GLY A 332 5.03 15.62 5.66
CA GLY A 332 5.80 14.78 4.75
C GLY A 332 5.32 13.33 4.67
N ARG A 333 5.98 12.51 3.84
CA ARG A 333 5.77 11.05 3.79
C ARG A 333 7.09 10.33 4.01
N MET A 334 7.07 9.33 4.89
CA MET A 334 8.09 8.30 4.96
C MET A 334 7.90 7.29 3.83
N MET A 335 8.87 6.40 3.67
CA MET A 335 8.85 5.36 2.65
C MET A 335 9.28 4.01 3.25
N GLY A 336 8.42 3.01 3.10
CA GLY A 336 8.82 1.62 3.20
C GLY A 336 9.41 1.15 1.88
N PHE A 337 10.52 0.44 1.93
CA PHE A 337 11.23 -0.02 0.75
C PHE A 337 11.67 -1.46 0.88
N ILE A 338 11.60 -2.23 -0.21
CA ILE A 338 12.09 -3.62 -0.27
C ILE A 338 12.48 -4.01 -1.70
N GLY A 339 13.60 -4.73 -1.85
CA GLY A 339 14.09 -5.20 -3.15
C GLY A 339 15.35 -6.04 -3.02
N PHE A 340 15.57 -6.98 -3.94
CA PHE A 340 16.84 -7.70 -4.06
C PHE A 340 17.81 -6.90 -4.93
N GLU A 341 19.07 -6.83 -4.53
CA GLU A 341 20.16 -6.28 -5.34
C GLU A 341 20.33 -7.05 -6.66
N ALA A 342 20.89 -6.39 -7.68
CA ALA A 342 21.00 -6.88 -9.05
C ALA A 342 22.04 -7.99 -9.24
#